data_AF-A0A928XIE9-F1
#
_entry.id   AF-A0A928XIE9-F1
#
_cell.length_a   1.000
_cell.length_b   1.000
_cell.length_c   1.000
_cell.angle_alpha   90.00
_cell.angle_beta   90.00
_cell.angle_gamma   90.00
#
_symmetry.space_group_name_H-M   'P 1'
#
loop_
_entity.id
_entity.type
_entity.pdbx_description
1 polymer ?
#
loop_
_entity_poly.entity_id
_entity_poly.type
_entity_poly.pdbx_seq_one_letter_code
_entity_poly.pdbx_strand_id
1 'polypeptide(L)'
;MNNTTEDSVLLEVSSRGYLKLTADQLQQAGLAPGDRLVVSAPAPGHLYLHKLDPLYAAPLSPKALSQLMREAFEQSGYKTREQIVNLVREVRQEMAKVL
;
A
#
# COMPACT_ATOMS: atom_id res chain seq x y z
N MET A 1 14.92 -26.84 -0.97
CA MET A 1 13.63 -26.25 -0.54
C MET A 1 13.98 -24.94 0.14
N ASN A 2 13.82 -23.80 -0.54
CA ASN A 2 14.19 -22.50 0.02
C ASN A 2 12.98 -21.95 0.77
N ASN A 3 13.06 -21.91 2.09
CA ASN A 3 12.16 -21.13 2.94
C ASN A 3 12.51 -19.64 2.74
N THR A 4 11.76 -18.94 1.91
CA THR A 4 11.69 -17.48 1.95
C THR A 4 10.86 -17.12 3.18
N THR A 5 11.50 -17.00 4.32
CA THR A 5 10.94 -16.28 5.47
C THR A 5 10.77 -14.85 4.98
N GLU A 6 9.55 -14.41 4.69
CA GLU A 6 9.27 -12.99 4.46
C GLU A 6 9.60 -12.27 5.76
N ASP A 7 10.79 -11.65 5.81
CA ASP A 7 11.23 -10.83 6.93
C ASP A 7 10.17 -9.75 7.15
N SER A 8 9.34 -9.96 8.16
CA SER A 8 8.25 -9.07 8.52
C SER A 8 8.88 -7.82 9.13
N VAL A 9 9.02 -6.79 8.31
CA VAL A 9 9.60 -5.52 8.73
C VAL A 9 8.63 -4.85 9.72
N LEU A 10 9.04 -4.73 10.99
CA LEU A 10 8.26 -4.00 11.99
C LEU A 10 8.28 -2.50 11.66
N LEU A 11 7.11 -1.94 11.36
CA LEU A 11 6.92 -0.53 11.07
C LEU A 11 6.31 0.17 12.28
N GLU A 12 7.02 1.15 12.85
CA GLU A 12 6.45 2.00 13.89
C GLU A 12 5.55 3.07 13.26
N VAL A 13 4.26 3.00 13.57
CA VAL A 13 3.29 4.05 13.23
C VAL A 13 3.14 4.96 14.45
N SER A 14 3.51 6.24 14.30
CA SER A 14 3.25 7.23 15.35
C SER A 14 1.75 7.45 15.55
N SER A 15 1.34 7.98 16.70
CA SER A 15 -0.06 8.36 16.98
C SER A 15 -0.65 9.40 16.03
N ARG A 16 0.19 10.04 15.19
CA ARG A 16 -0.21 10.98 14.13
C ARG A 16 -0.29 10.33 12.74
N GLY A 17 -0.07 9.02 12.64
CA GLY A 17 -0.14 8.27 11.38
C GLY A 17 1.15 8.29 10.55
N TYR A 18 2.27 8.82 11.06
CA TYR A 18 3.56 8.72 10.38
C TYR A 18 4.14 7.32 10.49
N LEU A 19 4.58 6.76 9.36
CA LEU A 19 5.39 5.55 9.28
C LEU A 19 6.87 5.93 9.42
N LYS A 20 7.55 5.38 10.43
CA LYS A 20 8.99 5.55 10.59
C LYS A 20 9.71 4.32 10.06
N LEU A 21 10.49 4.52 9.00
CA LEU A 21 11.38 3.51 8.41
C LEU A 21 12.82 3.79 8.85
N THR A 22 13.59 2.75 9.14
CA THR A 22 15.04 2.88 9.32
C THR A 22 15.73 3.15 7.98
N ALA A 23 16.96 3.65 8.02
CA ALA A 23 17.75 3.87 6.81
C ALA A 23 17.94 2.57 6.01
N ASP A 24 18.18 1.46 6.71
CA ASP A 24 18.35 0.13 6.08
C ASP A 24 17.05 -0.32 5.38
N GLN A 25 15.89 -0.11 6.00
CA GLN A 25 14.59 -0.45 5.40
C GLN A 25 14.31 0.38 4.16
N LEU A 26 14.63 1.69 4.18
CA LEU A 26 14.52 2.55 3.01
C LEU A 26 15.44 2.08 1.88
N GLN A 27 16.68 1.73 2.20
CA GLN A 27 17.65 1.25 1.23
C GLN A 27 17.23 -0.09 0.60
N GLN A 28 16.75 -1.04 1.42
CA GLN A 28 16.22 -2.33 0.95
C GLN A 28 15.01 -2.14 0.04
N ALA A 29 14.15 -1.16 0.34
CA ALA A 29 13.00 -0.81 -0.49
C ALA A 29 13.36 0.06 -1.72
N GLY A 30 14.63 0.41 -1.92
CA GLY A 30 15.07 1.30 -3.01
C GLY A 30 14.50 2.72 -2.92
N LEU A 31 14.17 3.16 -1.70
CA LEU A 31 13.58 4.46 -1.40
C LEU A 31 14.66 5.46 -0.98
N ALA A 32 14.56 6.68 -1.51
CA ALA A 32 15.45 7.80 -1.23
C ALA A 32 14.65 9.06 -0.87
N PRO A 33 15.25 10.02 -0.15
CA PRO A 33 14.63 11.32 0.09
C PRO A 33 14.20 11.99 -1.21
N GLY A 34 12.95 12.46 -1.27
CA GLY A 34 12.37 13.10 -2.45
C GLY A 34 11.59 12.16 -3.37
N ASP A 35 11.67 10.84 -3.16
CA ASP A 35 10.80 9.89 -3.86
C ASP A 35 9.32 10.16 -3.56
N ARG A 36 8.50 10.07 -4.60
CA ARG A 36 7.04 10.15 -4.49
C ARG A 36 6.46 8.75 -4.45
N LEU A 37 5.63 8.47 -3.46
CA LEU A 37 5.03 7.15 -3.25
C LEU A 37 3.51 7.21 -3.27
N VAL A 38 2.90 6.14 -3.78
CA VAL A 38 1.48 5.82 -3.55
C VAL A 38 1.43 4.74 -2.49
N VAL A 39 0.64 4.99 -1.45
CA VAL A 39 0.40 4.03 -0.37
C VAL A 39 -0.98 3.42 -0.56
N SER A 40 -1.07 2.10 -0.59
CA SER A 40 -2.33 1.35 -0.59
C SER A 40 -2.37 0.34 0.55
N ALA A 41 -3.55 0.15 1.14
CA ALA A 41 -3.80 -0.80 2.22
C ALA A 41 -4.91 -1.78 1.79
N PRO A 42 -4.63 -2.67 0.82
CA PRO A 42 -5.63 -3.58 0.25
C PRO A 42 -6.04 -4.72 1.20
N ALA A 43 -5.28 -4.99 2.26
CA ALA A 43 -5.60 -6.00 3.27
C ALA A 43 -5.20 -5.52 4.67
N PRO A 44 -5.89 -5.97 5.75
CA PRO A 44 -5.48 -5.67 7.11
C PRO A 44 -4.04 -6.08 7.38
N GLY A 45 -3.29 -5.20 8.05
CA GLY A 45 -1.89 -5.42 8.40
C GLY A 45 -0.87 -5.27 7.26
N HIS A 46 -1.31 -4.97 6.03
CA HIS A 46 -0.43 -4.86 4.87
C HIS A 46 -0.48 -3.44 4.27
N LEU A 47 0.70 -2.88 4.02
CA LEU A 47 0.87 -1.62 3.30
C LEU A 47 1.73 -1.85 2.07
N TYR A 48 1.20 -1.45 0.92
CA TYR A 48 1.87 -1.52 -0.36
C TYR A 48 2.36 -0.12 -0.72
N LEU A 49 3.66 -0.01 -0.99
CA LEU A 49 4.33 1.24 -1.37
C LEU A 49 4.73 1.15 -2.84
N HIS A 50 4.10 1.95 -3.69
CA HIS A 50 4.45 2.06 -5.10
C HIS A 50 5.27 3.33 -5.33
N LYS A 51 6.52 3.15 -5.78
CA LYS A 51 7.39 4.27 -6.16
C LYS A 51 6.96 4.84 -7.50
N LEU A 52 6.71 6.15 -7.52
CA LEU A 52 6.41 6.89 -8.73
C LEU A 52 7.70 7.33 -9.40
N ASP A 53 7.70 7.30 -10.73
CA ASP A 53 8.81 7.83 -11.52
C ASP A 53 8.98 9.33 -11.22
N PRO A 54 10.20 9.82 -10.94
CA PRO A 54 10.47 11.24 -10.68
C PRO A 54 9.95 12.19 -11.76
N LEU A 55 9.80 11.73 -13.01
CA LEU A 55 9.26 12.50 -14.13
C LEU A 55 7.74 12.74 -14.02
N TYR A 56 7.04 12.04 -13.13
CA TYR A 56 5.64 12.33 -12.78
C TYR A 56 5.54 13.55 -11.86
N ALA A 57 5.63 14.73 -12.48
CA ALA A 57 5.37 16.00 -11.81
C ALA A 57 3.87 16.24 -11.56
N ALA A 58 3.01 15.72 -12.44
CA ALA A 58 1.55 15.91 -12.39
C ALA A 58 0.86 14.96 -11.39
N PRO A 59 -0.27 15.39 -10.78
CA PRO A 59 -1.13 14.46 -10.03
C PRO A 59 -1.47 13.26 -10.92
N LEU A 60 -1.41 12.05 -10.35
CA LEU A 60 -1.74 10.84 -11.07
C LEU A 60 -3.13 10.97 -11.71
N SER A 61 -3.22 10.64 -12.99
CA SER A 61 -4.53 10.60 -13.64
C SER A 61 -5.43 9.58 -12.92
N PRO A 62 -6.76 9.79 -12.89
CA PRO A 62 -7.69 8.84 -12.27
C PRO A 62 -7.53 7.41 -12.82
N LYS A 63 -7.17 7.28 -14.10
CA LYS A 63 -6.90 6.00 -14.75
C LYS A 63 -5.64 5.32 -14.20
N ALA A 64 -4.55 6.07 -14.05
CA ALA A 64 -3.30 5.55 -13.48
C ALA A 64 -3.49 5.14 -12.01
N LEU A 65 -4.21 5.94 -11.22
CA LEU A 65 -4.52 5.59 -9.83
C LEU A 65 -5.39 4.32 -9.75
N SER A 66 -6.41 4.21 -10.61
CA SER A 66 -7.27 3.02 -10.66
C SER A 66 -6.49 1.76 -11.03
N GLN A 67 -5.48 1.89 -11.90
CA GLN A 67 -4.60 0.79 -12.27
C GLN A 67 -3.71 0.36 -11.09
N LEU A 68 -3.04 1.30 -10.42
CA LEU A 68 -2.23 1.00 -9.23
C LEU A 68 -3.04 0.33 -8.12
N MET A 69 -4.27 0.81 -7.88
CA MET A 69 -5.16 0.18 -6.91
C MET A 69 -5.53 -1.26 -7.32
N ARG A 70 -5.83 -1.48 -8.61
CA ARG A 70 -6.12 -2.82 -9.11
C ARG A 70 -4.93 -3.76 -8.94
N GLU A 71 -3.73 -3.32 -9.27
CA GLU A 71 -2.50 -4.10 -9.09
C GLU A 71 -2.28 -4.47 -7.62
N ALA A 72 -2.48 -3.53 -6.69
CA ALA A 72 -2.37 -3.79 -5.25
C ALA A 72 -3.42 -4.81 -4.75
N PHE A 73 -4.67 -4.73 -5.23
CA PHE A 73 -5.70 -5.72 -4.90
C PHE A 73 -5.37 -7.11 -5.46
N GLU A 74 -4.91 -7.18 -6.72
CA GLU A 74 -4.53 -8.44 -7.35
C GLU A 74 -3.34 -9.10 -6.61
N GLN A 75 -2.34 -8.33 -6.19
CA GLN A 75 -1.21 -8.81 -5.37
C GLN A 75 -1.66 -9.32 -3.99
N SER A 76 -2.75 -8.79 -3.45
CA SER A 76 -3.33 -9.22 -2.17
C SER A 76 -4.30 -10.40 -2.31
N GLY A 77 -4.40 -10.99 -3.51
CA GLY A 77 -5.26 -12.15 -3.78
C GLY A 77 -6.68 -11.83 -4.22
N TYR A 78 -7.06 -10.55 -4.34
CA TYR A 78 -8.37 -10.12 -4.86
C TYR A 78 -8.32 -10.04 -6.39
N LYS A 79 -8.80 -11.10 -7.05
CA LYS A 79 -8.67 -11.29 -8.50
C LYS A 79 -9.87 -10.78 -9.29
N THR A 80 -11.01 -10.59 -8.63
CA THR A 80 -12.24 -10.15 -9.31
C THR A 80 -12.71 -8.79 -8.80
N ARG A 81 -13.39 -8.05 -9.69
CA ARG A 81 -14.00 -6.77 -9.35
C ARG A 81 -15.02 -6.90 -8.21
N GLU A 82 -15.77 -7.99 -8.17
CA GLU A 82 -16.76 -8.26 -7.13
C GLU A 82 -16.11 -8.45 -5.76
N GLN A 83 -14.99 -9.17 -5.69
CA GLN A 83 -14.21 -9.32 -4.46
C GLN A 83 -13.74 -7.97 -3.92
N ILE A 84 -13.22 -7.11 -4.79
CA ILE A 84 -12.77 -5.76 -4.42
C ILE A 84 -13.95 -4.90 -3.92
N VAL A 85 -15.08 -4.93 -4.62
CA VAL A 85 -16.28 -4.15 -4.23
C VAL A 85 -16.83 -4.62 -2.89
N ASN A 86 -16.88 -5.93 -2.64
CA ASN A 86 -17.34 -6.49 -1.38
C ASN A 86 -16.43 -6.07 -0.22
N LEU A 87 -15.10 -6.16 -0.39
CA LEU A 87 -14.14 -5.70 0.59
C LEU A 87 -14.32 -4.21 0.92
N VAL A 88 -14.43 -3.34 -0.09
CA VAL A 88 -14.64 -1.90 0.13
C VAL A 88 -15.95 -1.64 0.88
N ARG A 89 -17.00 -2.42 0.61
CA ARG A 89 -18.28 -2.32 1.32
C ARG A 89 -18.13 -2.76 2.78
N GLU A 90 -17.45 -3.86 3.04
CA GLU A 90 -17.18 -4.36 4.40
C GLU A 90 -16.40 -3.35 5.24
N VAL A 91 -15.30 -2.81 4.70
CA VAL A 91 -14.49 -1.78 5.36
C VAL A 91 -15.33 -0.54 5.68
N ARG A 92 -16.16 -0.06 4.75
CA ARG A 92 -17.06 1.08 5.00
C ARG A 92 -18.08 0.80 6.10
N GLN A 93 -18.60 -0.43 6.16
CA GLN A 93 -19.55 -0.84 7.20
C GLN A 93 -18.87 -0.95 8.57
N GLU A 94 -17.63 -1.43 8.64
CA GLU A 94 -16.85 -1.43 9.88
C GLU A 94 -16.53 -0.02 10.36
N MET A 95 -16.08 0.87 9.47
CA MET A 95 -15.81 2.26 9.81
C MET A 95 -17.05 2.99 10.36
N ALA A 96 -18.23 2.71 9.80
CA ALA A 96 -19.49 3.28 10.27
C ALA A 96 -19.94 2.77 11.65
N LYS A 97 -19.37 1.65 12.14
CA LYS A 97 -19.65 1.13 13.49
C LYS A 97 -18.71 1.69 14.56
N VAL A 98 -17.57 2.25 14.13
CA VAL A 98 -16.52 2.79 15.02
C VAL A 98 -16.66 4.31 15.22
N LEU A 99 -17.48 4.98 14.40
CA LEU A 99 -17.92 6.37 14.56
C LEU A 99 -19.23 6.45 15.35
#